data_AF-A0A0C2DQG5-F1
#
_entry.id   AF-A0A0C2DQG5-F1
#
_cell.length_a   1.000
_cell.length_b   1.000
_cell.length_c   1.000
_cell.angle_alpha   90.00
_cell.angle_beta   90.00
_cell.angle_gamma   90.00
#
_symmetry.space_group_name_H-M   'P 1'
#
loop_
_entity.id
_entity.type
_entity.pdbx_description
1 polymer ?
#
loop_
_entity_poly.entity_id
_entity_poly.type
_entity_poly.pdbx_seq_one_letter_code
_entity_poly.pdbx_strand_id
1 'polypeptide(L)'
;MINDGPTPVRVVLSLLLTLKSSEYGARVALVDGVTPSPHGTTWGIGGTCANVGCIPKKLMHHAGIVGKEVNHAEKYGWTNVEKGEHSWLVNEYWVEDQLWTVFYKH
;
A
#
# COMPACT_ATOMS: atom_id res chain seq x y z
N MET A 1 39.28 -18.55 -16.79
CA MET A 1 38.25 -18.38 -15.75
C MET A 1 38.47 -16.98 -15.20
N ILE A 2 37.58 -16.04 -15.53
CA ILE A 2 37.68 -14.67 -15.01
C ILE A 2 37.24 -14.75 -13.54
N ASN A 3 38.19 -14.58 -12.63
CA ASN A 3 37.91 -14.40 -11.21
C ASN A 3 37.45 -12.94 -11.03
N ASP A 4 36.15 -12.71 -11.21
CA ASP A 4 35.53 -11.46 -10.80
C ASP A 4 35.51 -11.46 -9.27
N GLY A 5 36.27 -10.54 -8.66
CA GLY A 5 36.23 -10.31 -7.21
C GLY A 5 34.81 -9.98 -6.72
N PRO A 6 34.59 -9.89 -5.39
CA PRO A 6 33.24 -9.65 -4.86
C PRO A 6 32.63 -8.39 -5.47
N THR A 7 31.51 -8.56 -6.18
CA THR A 7 30.83 -7.45 -6.85
C THR A 7 30.44 -6.38 -5.83
N PRO A 8 30.62 -5.08 -6.14
CA PRO A 8 30.27 -4.00 -5.22
C PRO A 8 28.75 -3.95 -5.00
N VAL A 9 28.33 -3.67 -3.77
CA VAL A 9 26.91 -3.47 -3.45
C VAL A 9 26.45 -2.14 -4.04
N ARG A 10 25.38 -2.16 -4.83
CA ARG A 10 24.77 -0.94 -5.38
C ARG A 10 23.60 -0.51 -4.49
N VAL A 11 23.70 0.70 -3.94
CA VAL A 11 22.62 1.31 -3.16
C VAL A 11 21.62 1.96 -4.10
N VAL A 12 20.33 1.67 -3.91
CA VAL A 12 19.24 2.19 -4.73
C VAL A 12 18.08 2.65 -3.84
N LEU A 13 17.30 3.62 -4.33
CA LEU A 13 16.15 4.19 -3.61
C LEU A 13 14.80 3.61 -4.07
N SER A 14 14.81 2.80 -5.13
CA SER A 14 13.60 2.23 -5.73
C SER A 14 13.45 0.77 -5.35
N LEU A 15 12.32 0.42 -4.73
CA LEU A 15 11.98 -0.96 -4.36
C LEU A 15 11.95 -1.88 -5.60
N LEU A 16 11.32 -1.46 -6.69
CA LEU A 16 11.21 -2.26 -7.91
C LEU A 16 12.60 -2.56 -8.51
N LEU A 17 13.46 -1.55 -8.59
CA LEU A 17 14.81 -1.73 -9.13
C LEU A 17 15.63 -2.66 -8.23
N THR A 18 15.49 -2.54 -6.92
CA THR A 18 16.17 -3.43 -5.95
C THR A 18 15.76 -4.88 -6.19
N LEU A 19 14.45 -5.15 -6.19
CA LEU A 19 13.91 -6.49 -6.34
C LEU A 19 14.35 -7.10 -7.68
N LYS A 20 14.16 -6.37 -8.79
CA LYS A 20 14.55 -6.85 -10.12
C LYS A 20 16.04 -7.09 -10.23
N SER A 21 16.87 -6.19 -9.70
CA SER A 21 18.33 -6.37 -9.74
C SER A 21 18.77 -7.59 -8.92
N SER A 22 18.14 -7.81 -7.76
CA SER A 22 18.41 -8.99 -6.91
C SER A 22 18.02 -10.30 -7.61
N GLU A 23 16.91 -10.34 -8.36
CA GLU A 23 16.52 -11.51 -9.16
C GLU A 23 17.58 -11.88 -10.22
N TYR A 24 18.31 -10.89 -10.74
CA TYR A 24 19.43 -11.08 -11.66
C TYR A 24 20.79 -11.33 -10.96
N GLY A 25 20.80 -11.56 -9.64
CA GLY A 25 22.01 -11.87 -8.87
C GLY A 25 22.88 -10.66 -8.54
N ALA A 26 22.40 -9.43 -8.77
CA ALA A 26 23.13 -8.25 -8.35
C ALA A 26 23.08 -8.07 -6.83
N ARG A 27 24.21 -7.67 -6.24
CA ARG A 27 24.25 -7.26 -4.84
C ARG A 27 23.72 -5.83 -4.73
N VAL A 28 22.55 -5.67 -4.12
CA VAL A 28 21.87 -4.39 -3.99
C VAL A 28 21.43 -4.14 -2.55
N ALA A 29 21.34 -2.87 -2.16
CA ALA A 29 20.77 -2.44 -0.90
C ALA A 29 19.71 -1.36 -1.18
N LEU A 30 18.54 -1.50 -0.55
CA LEU A 30 17.49 -0.49 -0.57
C LEU A 30 17.63 0.41 0.65
N VAL A 31 17.62 1.71 0.42
CA VAL A 31 17.51 2.71 1.49
C VAL A 31 16.19 3.45 1.29
N ASP A 32 15.31 3.34 2.28
CA ASP A 32 14.04 4.05 2.32
C ASP A 32 13.97 4.88 3.60
N GLY A 33 13.48 6.10 3.46
CA GLY A 33 13.43 7.07 4.56
C GLY A 33 12.35 8.10 4.31
N VAL A 34 11.49 8.28 5.32
CA VAL A 34 10.36 9.21 5.27
C VAL A 34 10.62 10.32 6.27
N THR A 35 10.76 11.55 5.77
CA THR A 35 10.75 12.74 6.62
C THR A 35 9.33 12.95 7.15
N PRO A 36 9.14 13.09 8.49
CA PRO A 36 7.81 13.33 9.05
C PRO A 36 7.15 14.57 8.44
N SER A 37 5.82 14.52 8.30
CA SER A 37 5.04 15.69 7.89
C SER A 37 5.09 16.80 8.95
N PRO A 38 4.64 18.03 8.64
CA PRO A 38 4.51 19.09 9.65
C PRO A 38 3.64 18.71 10.86
N HIS A 39 2.73 17.73 10.69
CA HIS A 39 1.88 17.20 11.77
C HIS A 39 2.49 15.97 12.46
N GLY A 40 3.73 15.61 12.15
CA GLY A 40 4.45 14.49 12.76
C GLY A 40 4.08 13.11 12.19
N THR A 41 3.27 13.03 11.14
CA THR A 41 2.92 11.75 10.53
C THR A 41 4.07 11.18 9.71
N THR A 42 4.30 9.88 9.84
CA THR A 42 5.28 9.10 9.07
C THR A 42 4.66 7.75 8.68
N TRP A 43 5.33 7.01 7.80
CA TRP A 43 4.91 5.69 7.34
C TRP A 43 6.15 4.83 7.05
N GLY A 44 5.96 3.52 6.90
CA GLY A 44 7.07 2.62 6.61
C GLY A 44 7.34 2.44 5.10
N ILE A 45 7.98 1.32 4.78
CA ILE A 45 8.41 0.99 3.42
C ILE A 45 7.25 0.91 2.40
N GLY A 46 7.57 1.12 1.13
CA GLY A 46 6.61 1.04 0.01
C GLY A 46 6.30 2.39 -0.64
N GLY A 47 6.82 3.48 -0.08
CA GLY A 47 6.76 4.81 -0.66
C GLY A 47 5.35 5.42 -0.68
N THR A 48 5.20 6.53 -1.40
CA THR A 48 3.97 7.35 -1.40
C THR A 48 2.75 6.60 -1.90
N CYS A 49 2.87 5.85 -3.00
CA CYS A 49 1.74 5.19 -3.65
C CYS A 49 1.03 4.21 -2.72
N ALA A 50 1.81 3.42 -1.97
CA ALA A 50 1.32 2.44 -1.02
C ALA A 50 0.72 3.10 0.23
N ASN A 51 1.46 4.01 0.87
CA ASN A 51 1.11 4.44 2.23
C ASN A 51 0.15 5.65 2.28
N VAL A 52 0.30 6.62 1.38
CA VAL A 52 -0.42 7.91 1.45
C VAL A 52 -0.93 8.40 0.09
N GLY A 53 -1.00 7.48 -0.88
CA GLY A 53 -1.26 7.79 -2.28
C GLY A 53 -2.38 6.95 -2.86
N CYS A 54 -2.10 6.31 -3.99
CA CYS A 54 -3.11 5.64 -4.79
C CYS A 54 -3.88 4.54 -4.04
N ILE A 55 -3.22 3.76 -3.17
CA ILE A 55 -3.87 2.65 -2.46
C ILE A 55 -4.91 3.13 -1.45
N PRO A 56 -4.55 3.92 -0.41
CA PRO A 56 -5.55 4.41 0.54
C PRO A 56 -6.60 5.27 -0.16
N LYS A 57 -6.21 6.08 -1.15
CA LYS A 57 -7.16 6.85 -1.97
C LYS A 57 -8.19 5.94 -2.66
N LYS A 58 -7.76 4.83 -3.27
CA LYS A 58 -8.65 3.90 -3.97
C LYS A 58 -9.59 3.19 -3.00
N LEU A 59 -9.09 2.74 -1.85
CA LEU A 59 -9.90 2.06 -0.84
C LEU A 59 -10.97 3.01 -0.25
N MET A 60 -10.57 4.23 0.12
CA MET A 60 -11.49 5.26 0.61
C MET A 60 -12.55 5.63 -0.45
N HIS A 61 -12.14 5.76 -1.70
CA HIS A 61 -13.07 6.01 -2.80
C HIS A 61 -14.05 4.83 -2.99
N HIS A 62 -13.55 3.60 -2.88
CA HIS A 62 -14.39 2.41 -2.98
C HIS A 62 -15.43 2.33 -1.87
N ALA A 63 -15.08 2.68 -0.62
CA ALA A 63 -16.04 2.77 0.47
C ALA A 63 -17.20 3.73 0.14
N GLY A 64 -16.90 4.88 -0.48
CA GLY A 64 -17.91 5.83 -0.97
C GLY A 64 -18.80 5.25 -2.08
N ILE A 65 -18.23 4.49 -3.02
CA ILE A 65 -19.00 3.79 -4.07
C ILE A 65 -19.92 2.74 -3.44
N VAL A 66 -19.41 1.91 -2.53
CA VAL A 66 -20.21 0.88 -1.85
C VAL A 66 -21.42 1.51 -1.16
N GLY A 67 -21.24 2.59 -0.40
CA GLY A 67 -22.34 3.29 0.26
C GLY A 67 -23.39 3.87 -0.72
N LYS A 68 -23.00 4.17 -1.97
CA LYS A 68 -23.92 4.56 -3.04
C LYS A 68 -24.66 3.36 -3.60
N GLU A 69 -23.96 2.28 -3.93
CA GLU A 69 -24.55 1.09 -4.55
C GLU A 69 -25.50 0.33 -3.61
N VAL A 70 -25.32 0.42 -2.30
CA VAL A 70 -26.28 -0.09 -1.32
C VAL A 70 -27.70 0.45 -1.58
N ASN A 71 -27.85 1.71 -2.00
CA ASN A 71 -29.18 2.28 -2.30
C ASN A 71 -29.81 1.71 -3.58
N HIS A 72 -29.02 1.04 -4.42
CA HIS A 72 -29.49 0.42 -5.65
C HIS A 72 -29.66 -1.09 -5.52
N ALA A 73 -29.26 -1.68 -4.40
CA ALA A 73 -29.23 -3.12 -4.19
C ALA A 73 -30.59 -3.78 -4.50
N GLU A 74 -31.69 -3.19 -4.02
CA GLU A 74 -33.05 -3.69 -4.26
C GLU A 74 -33.41 -3.78 -5.76
N LYS A 75 -32.98 -2.81 -6.57
CA LYS A 75 -33.24 -2.79 -8.03
C LYS A 75 -32.53 -3.92 -8.76
N TYR A 76 -31.42 -4.39 -8.19
CA TYR A 76 -30.65 -5.51 -8.71
C TYR A 76 -31.12 -6.86 -8.10
N GLY A 77 -32.23 -6.88 -7.36
CA GLY A 77 -32.80 -8.09 -6.78
C GLY A 77 -32.16 -8.54 -5.47
N TRP A 78 -31.27 -7.74 -4.89
CA TRP A 78 -30.72 -8.02 -3.56
C TRP A 78 -31.77 -7.67 -2.50
N THR A 79 -32.06 -8.62 -1.62
CA THR A 79 -33.02 -8.45 -0.52
C THR A 79 -32.28 -8.34 0.81
N ASN A 80 -32.90 -7.69 1.80
CA ASN A 80 -32.35 -7.49 3.15
C ASN A 80 -31.02 -6.71 3.19
N VAL A 81 -30.81 -5.78 2.25
CA VAL A 81 -29.66 -4.87 2.26
C VAL A 81 -30.13 -3.52 2.78
N GLU A 82 -29.67 -3.12 3.96
CA GLU A 82 -29.97 -1.82 4.55
C GLU A 82 -28.70 -0.96 4.64
N LYS A 83 -28.84 0.34 4.35
CA LYS A 83 -27.74 1.29 4.49
C LYS A 83 -27.59 1.74 5.95
N GLY A 84 -26.55 1.24 6.61
CA GLY A 84 -26.13 1.74 7.92
C GLY A 84 -25.37 3.07 7.86
N GLU A 85 -24.94 3.55 9.03
CA GLU A 85 -24.06 4.71 9.14
C GLU A 85 -22.59 4.35 8.81
N HIS A 86 -21.88 5.29 8.19
CA HIS A 86 -20.47 5.13 7.87
C HIS A 86 -19.59 5.64 9.03
N SER A 87 -18.82 4.75 9.66
CA SER A 87 -17.82 5.12 10.67
C SER A 87 -16.47 5.40 10.02
N TRP A 88 -15.99 6.64 10.17
CA TRP A 88 -14.65 7.05 9.71
C TRP A 88 -13.56 6.16 10.33
N LEU A 89 -13.58 5.99 11.65
CA LEU A 89 -12.57 5.24 12.38
C LEU A 89 -12.50 3.79 11.90
N VAL A 90 -13.65 3.12 11.73
CA VAL A 90 -13.66 1.72 11.27
C VAL A 90 -13.08 1.60 9.86
N ASN A 91 -13.42 2.53 8.96
CA ASN A 91 -12.88 2.53 7.60
C ASN A 91 -11.38 2.84 7.58
N GLU A 92 -10.93 3.81 8.38
CA GLU A 92 -9.51 4.14 8.56
C GLU A 92 -8.71 2.93 9.07
N TYR A 93 -9.15 2.29 10.15
CA TYR A 93 -8.54 1.07 10.68
C TYR A 93 -8.48 -0.05 9.64
N TRP A 94 -9.55 -0.26 8.88
CA TRP A 94 -9.57 -1.29 7.84
C TRP A 94 -8.60 -0.97 6.71
N VAL A 95 -8.54 0.29 6.26
CA VAL A 95 -7.59 0.73 5.23
C VAL A 95 -6.15 0.53 5.71
N GLU A 96 -5.84 0.92 6.94
CA GLU A 96 -4.51 0.72 7.55
C GLU A 96 -4.16 -0.77 7.67
N ASP A 97 -5.10 -1.62 8.07
CA ASP A 97 -4.90 -3.08 8.15
C ASP A 97 -4.63 -3.72 6.78
N GLN A 98 -5.28 -3.25 5.71
CA GLN A 98 -4.98 -3.71 4.35
C GLN A 98 -3.56 -3.33 3.93
N LEU A 99 -3.09 -2.14 4.30
CA LEU A 99 -1.70 -1.74 4.06
C LEU A 99 -0.73 -2.61 4.87
N TRP A 100 -1.05 -2.85 6.14
CA TRP A 100 -0.23 -3.68 7.02
C TRP A 100 -0.09 -5.12 6.49
N THR A 101 -1.21 -5.73 6.10
CA THR A 101 -1.26 -7.11 5.62
C THR A 101 -0.42 -7.32 4.37
N VAL A 102 -0.42 -6.36 3.43
CA VAL A 102 0.29 -6.51 2.15
C VAL A 102 1.78 -6.23 2.28
N PHE A 103 2.18 -5.26 3.11
CA PHE A 103 3.56 -4.76 3.12
C PHE A 103 4.40 -5.20 4.32
N TYR A 104 3.78 -5.60 5.43
CA TYR A 104 4.48 -5.80 6.71
C TYR A 104 4.22 -7.16 7.37
N LYS A 105 3.29 -7.95 6.84
CA LYS A 105 3.05 -9.32 7.30
C LYS A 105 4.05 -10.27 6.64
N HIS A 106 4.98 -10.80 7.44
CA HIS A 106 5.90 -11.88 7.08
C HIS A 106 5.61 -13.11 7.91
#